data_AF-A0A6A4R4D3-F1
#
_entry.id   AF-A0A6A4R4D3-F1
#
_cell.length_a   1.000
_cell.length_b   1.000
_cell.length_c   1.000
_cell.angle_alpha   90.00
_cell.angle_beta   90.00
_cell.angle_gamma   90.00
#
_symmetry.space_group_name_H-M   'P 1'
#
loop_
_entity.id
_entity.type
_entity.pdbx_description
1 polymer ?
#
loop_
_entity_poly.entity_id
_entity_poly.type
_entity_poly.pdbx_seq_one_letter_code
_entity_poly.pdbx_strand_id
1 'polypeptide(L)'
;MEELLQQSVNTAESVSLHTKSTLEAVNKMGAKHISAAVSLVRNACDNNMQHDNEINSARLTAEEAVVKNSGDLIEQFDVMSAQEQECITGVVDMAKIHANTLEALREDHSSQTASIEHKSRETFQQFYRDYEPSGTTPLKCDPDVPSKGTIDSLRSLPMEQLVEEFRENNSYESSNEKEMKPSLIPRSPFSQLN
;
A
#
# COMPACT_ATOMS: atom_id res chain seq x y z
N MET A 1 129.01 -22.82 41.85
CA MET A 1 128.74 -21.55 41.11
C MET A 1 128.26 -21.86 39.70
N GLU A 2 128.94 -22.76 38.99
CA GLU A 2 128.59 -23.19 37.63
C GLU A 2 127.21 -23.88 37.50
N GLU A 3 126.87 -24.77 38.44
CA GLU A 3 125.55 -25.43 38.49
C GLU A 3 124.37 -24.46 38.62
N LEU A 4 124.55 -23.42 39.42
CA LEU A 4 123.56 -22.35 39.65
C LEU A 4 123.39 -21.48 38.40
N LEU A 5 124.48 -21.20 37.68
CA LEU A 5 124.44 -20.50 36.40
C LEU A 5 123.73 -21.34 35.34
N GLN A 6 124.04 -22.63 35.23
CA GLN A 6 123.37 -23.54 34.30
C GLN A 6 121.87 -23.61 34.57
N GLN A 7 121.46 -23.70 35.83
CA GLN A 7 120.05 -23.68 36.22
C GLN A 7 119.36 -22.37 35.85
N SER A 8 120.03 -21.23 36.01
CA SER A 8 119.51 -19.93 35.62
C SER A 8 119.30 -19.80 34.11
N VAL A 9 120.26 -20.30 33.31
CA VAL A 9 120.18 -20.32 31.84
C VAL A 9 119.04 -21.22 31.36
N ASN A 10 118.96 -22.45 31.89
CA ASN A 10 117.89 -23.38 31.54
C ASN A 10 116.50 -22.82 31.89
N THR A 11 116.39 -22.10 33.01
CA THR A 11 115.14 -21.45 33.42
C THR A 11 114.78 -20.31 32.47
N ALA A 12 115.76 -19.45 32.13
CA ALA A 12 115.55 -18.34 31.19
C ALA A 12 115.14 -18.84 29.79
N GLU A 13 115.76 -19.90 29.29
CA GLU A 13 115.39 -20.54 28.01
C GLU A 13 113.96 -21.10 28.05
N SER A 14 113.60 -21.81 29.12
CA SER A 14 112.25 -22.34 29.31
C SER A 14 111.19 -21.23 29.35
N VAL A 15 111.45 -20.15 30.11
CA VAL A 15 110.57 -18.98 30.17
C VAL A 15 110.47 -18.29 28.81
N SER A 16 111.58 -18.15 28.08
CA SER A 16 111.59 -17.56 26.72
C SER A 16 110.73 -18.39 25.76
N LEU A 17 110.89 -19.71 25.74
CA LEU A 17 110.09 -20.62 24.92
C LEU A 17 108.60 -20.51 25.28
N HIS A 18 108.28 -20.55 26.58
CA HIS A 18 106.90 -20.47 27.05
C HIS A 18 106.25 -19.14 26.69
N THR A 19 107.00 -18.03 26.79
CA THR A 19 106.55 -16.69 26.39
C THR A 19 106.24 -16.65 24.89
N LYS A 20 107.12 -17.23 24.05
CA LYS A 20 106.90 -17.30 22.61
C LYS A 20 105.65 -18.11 22.25
N SER A 21 105.50 -19.31 22.82
CA SER A 21 104.30 -20.15 22.59
C SER A 21 103.02 -19.46 23.05
N THR A 22 103.07 -18.75 24.19
CA THR A 22 101.92 -17.99 24.69
C THR A 22 101.57 -16.84 23.74
N LEU A 23 102.56 -16.10 23.24
CA LEU A 23 102.35 -15.01 22.29
C LEU A 23 101.71 -15.52 20.99
N GLU A 24 102.19 -16.65 20.45
CA GLU A 24 101.62 -17.29 19.27
C GLU A 24 100.17 -17.74 19.49
N ALA A 25 99.87 -18.34 20.65
CA ALA A 25 98.52 -18.76 21.02
C ALA A 25 97.57 -17.55 21.16
N VAL A 26 98.01 -16.48 21.81
CA VAL A 26 97.26 -15.22 21.95
C VAL A 26 97.00 -14.58 20.58
N ASN A 27 98.00 -14.53 19.70
CA ASN A 27 97.84 -13.98 18.35
C ASN A 27 96.85 -14.80 17.52
N LYS A 28 96.94 -16.13 17.58
CA LYS A 28 96.00 -17.04 16.90
C LYS A 28 94.57 -16.85 17.41
N MET A 29 94.41 -16.73 18.73
CA MET A 29 93.11 -16.48 19.37
C MET A 29 92.57 -15.10 18.96
N GLY A 30 93.40 -14.06 19.02
CA GLY A 30 93.06 -12.69 18.61
C GLY A 30 92.60 -12.63 17.15
N ALA A 31 93.33 -13.27 16.23
CA ALA A 31 92.95 -13.36 14.82
C ALA A 31 91.58 -14.05 14.63
N LYS A 32 91.34 -15.15 15.35
CA LYS A 32 90.04 -15.85 15.32
C LYS A 32 88.90 -14.96 15.84
N HIS A 33 89.12 -14.25 16.95
CA HIS A 33 88.11 -13.38 17.55
C HIS A 33 87.80 -12.19 16.65
N ILE A 34 88.82 -11.55 16.07
CA ILE A 34 88.64 -10.45 15.11
C ILE A 34 87.86 -10.94 13.89
N SER A 35 88.21 -12.10 13.33
CA SER A 35 87.50 -12.70 12.20
C SER A 35 86.02 -12.96 12.53
N ALA A 36 85.73 -13.53 13.69
CA ALA A 36 84.36 -13.77 14.15
C ALA A 36 83.58 -12.45 14.34
N ALA A 37 84.19 -11.45 14.98
CA ALA A 37 83.58 -10.14 15.19
C ALA A 37 83.27 -9.44 13.85
N VAL A 38 84.21 -9.46 12.89
CA VAL A 38 84.00 -8.90 11.55
C VAL A 38 82.87 -9.62 10.82
N SER A 39 82.77 -10.94 10.97
CA SER A 39 81.66 -11.72 10.39
C SER A 39 80.31 -11.34 10.99
N LEU A 40 80.23 -11.17 12.31
CA LEU A 40 79.01 -10.76 13.01
C LEU A 40 78.58 -9.34 12.63
N VAL A 41 79.52 -8.39 12.59
CA VAL A 41 79.24 -7.00 12.19
C VAL A 41 78.72 -6.95 10.76
N ARG A 42 79.36 -7.69 9.84
CA ARG A 42 78.91 -7.75 8.44
C ARG A 42 77.49 -8.30 8.33
N ASN A 43 77.22 -9.44 8.98
CA ASN A 43 75.90 -10.05 8.98
C ASN A 43 74.83 -9.10 9.57
N ALA A 44 75.14 -8.41 10.67
CA ALA A 44 74.24 -7.42 11.25
C ALA A 44 73.97 -6.24 10.28
N CYS A 45 75.00 -5.75 9.59
CA CYS A 45 74.82 -4.70 8.58
C CYS A 45 73.95 -5.16 7.41
N ASP A 46 74.20 -6.37 6.90
CA ASP A 46 73.43 -6.94 5.78
C ASP A 46 71.95 -7.14 6.18
N ASN A 47 71.70 -7.69 7.37
CA ASN A 47 70.34 -7.86 7.89
C ASN A 47 69.63 -6.51 8.10
N ASN A 48 70.33 -5.50 8.63
CA ASN A 48 69.75 -4.17 8.81
C ASN A 48 69.35 -3.55 7.46
N MET A 49 70.18 -3.71 6.43
CA MET A 49 69.88 -3.24 5.08
C MET A 49 68.68 -3.99 4.48
N GLN A 50 68.59 -5.31 4.69
CA GLN A 50 67.43 -6.08 4.27
C GLN A 50 66.15 -5.63 4.99
N HIS A 51 66.20 -5.45 6.31
CA HIS A 51 65.06 -4.97 7.09
C HIS A 51 64.60 -3.58 6.62
N ASP A 52 65.53 -2.67 6.31
CA ASP A 52 65.18 -1.34 5.79
C ASP A 52 64.45 -1.45 4.44
N ASN A 53 64.92 -2.33 3.55
CA ASN A 53 64.25 -2.60 2.27
C ASN A 53 62.85 -3.20 2.46
N GLU A 54 62.68 -4.16 3.37
CA GLU A 54 61.39 -4.78 3.68
C GLU A 54 60.40 -3.76 4.26
N ILE A 55 60.85 -2.92 5.20
CA ILE A 55 60.05 -1.85 5.79
C ILE A 55 59.62 -0.84 4.72
N ASN A 56 60.56 -0.40 3.87
CA ASN A 56 60.25 0.54 2.80
C ASN A 56 59.26 -0.05 1.79
N SER A 57 59.43 -1.33 1.44
CA SER A 57 58.49 -2.03 0.56
C SER A 57 57.09 -2.13 1.19
N ALA A 58 57.00 -2.57 2.46
CA ALA A 58 55.72 -2.69 3.16
C ALA A 58 55.02 -1.32 3.32
N ARG A 59 55.79 -0.26 3.60
CA ARG A 59 55.28 1.11 3.67
C ARG A 59 54.67 1.54 2.33
N LEU A 60 55.40 1.38 1.22
CA LEU A 60 54.91 1.77 -0.11
C LEU A 60 53.62 1.03 -0.49
N THR A 61 53.57 -0.29 -0.24
CA THR A 61 52.35 -1.07 -0.49
C THR A 61 51.18 -0.59 0.38
N ALA A 62 51.43 -0.28 1.65
CA ALA A 62 50.39 0.25 2.53
C ALA A 62 49.90 1.65 2.09
N GLU A 63 50.81 2.53 1.70
CA GLU A 63 50.48 3.87 1.19
C GLU A 63 49.64 3.78 -0.09
N GLU A 64 50.02 2.93 -1.04
CA GLU A 64 49.25 2.70 -2.27
C GLU A 64 47.84 2.15 -1.98
N ALA A 65 47.75 1.18 -1.06
CA ALA A 65 46.46 0.62 -0.65
C ALA A 65 45.56 1.67 0.01
N VAL A 66 46.11 2.55 0.84
CA VAL A 66 45.36 3.65 1.47
C VAL A 66 44.87 4.64 0.42
N VAL A 67 45.74 5.05 -0.51
CA VAL A 67 45.38 5.98 -1.59
C VAL A 67 44.24 5.39 -2.42
N LYS A 68 44.39 4.14 -2.87
CA LYS A 68 43.37 3.45 -3.65
C LYS A 68 42.05 3.36 -2.90
N ASN A 69 42.07 2.84 -1.67
CA ASN A 69 40.86 2.66 -0.87
C ASN A 69 40.18 4.00 -0.56
N SER A 70 40.95 5.06 -0.31
CA SER A 70 40.39 6.39 -0.12
C SER A 70 39.72 6.95 -1.37
N GLY A 71 40.31 6.71 -2.55
CA GLY A 71 39.72 7.07 -3.84
C GLY A 71 38.41 6.32 -4.10
N ASP A 72 38.42 5.01 -3.92
CA ASP A 72 37.25 4.14 -4.10
C ASP A 72 36.10 4.57 -3.17
N LEU A 73 36.40 4.95 -1.92
CA LEU A 73 35.39 5.44 -0.96
C LEU A 73 34.80 6.79 -1.36
N ILE A 74 35.61 7.71 -1.90
CA ILE A 74 35.13 9.01 -2.37
C ILE A 74 34.19 8.81 -3.56
N GLU A 75 34.58 7.98 -4.54
CA GLU A 75 33.74 7.68 -5.70
C GLU A 75 32.40 7.05 -5.29
N GLN A 76 32.42 6.11 -4.34
CA GLN A 76 31.18 5.53 -3.81
C GLN A 76 30.28 6.58 -3.13
N PHE A 77 30.86 7.52 -2.40
CA PHE A 77 30.10 8.59 -1.75
C PHE A 77 29.46 9.52 -2.78
N ASP A 78 30.19 9.87 -3.85
CA ASP A 78 29.66 10.70 -4.94
C ASP A 78 28.49 10.01 -5.66
N VAL A 79 28.64 8.73 -5.99
CA VAL A 79 27.56 7.93 -6.62
C VAL A 79 26.35 7.84 -5.70
N MET A 80 26.56 7.53 -4.42
CA MET A 80 25.48 7.44 -3.44
C MET A 80 24.76 8.77 -3.24
N SER A 81 25.51 9.88 -3.16
CA SER A 81 24.94 11.23 -3.03
C SER A 81 24.09 11.61 -4.24
N ALA A 82 24.55 11.30 -5.46
CA ALA A 82 23.80 11.55 -6.67
C ALA A 82 22.48 10.75 -6.70
N GLN A 83 22.56 9.47 -6.33
CA GLN A 83 21.38 8.59 -6.26
C GLN A 83 20.39 9.05 -5.18
N GLU A 84 20.88 9.46 -4.01
CA GLU A 84 20.03 9.99 -2.93
C GLU A 84 19.32 11.26 -3.39
N GLN A 85 20.04 12.18 -4.04
CA GLN A 85 19.46 13.41 -4.58
C GLN A 85 18.38 13.13 -5.63
N GLU A 86 18.61 12.17 -6.53
CA GLU A 86 17.60 11.74 -7.51
C GLU A 86 16.36 11.17 -6.81
N CYS A 87 16.54 10.30 -5.82
CA CYS A 87 15.45 9.69 -5.06
C CYS A 87 14.62 10.75 -4.32
N ILE A 88 15.28 11.67 -3.60
CA ILE A 88 14.63 12.77 -2.88
C ILE A 88 13.86 13.65 -3.86
N THR A 89 14.46 14.00 -4.99
CA THR A 89 13.80 14.83 -6.02
C THR A 89 12.54 14.14 -6.53
N GLY A 90 12.62 12.84 -6.85
CA GLY A 90 11.46 12.06 -7.29
C GLY A 90 10.33 12.01 -6.25
N VAL A 91 10.66 11.80 -4.97
CA VAL A 91 9.66 11.81 -3.88
C VAL A 91 9.02 13.18 -3.72
N VAL A 92 9.83 14.25 -3.75
CA VAL A 92 9.34 15.63 -3.64
C VAL A 92 8.41 15.98 -4.79
N ASP A 93 8.75 15.59 -6.02
CA ASP A 93 7.92 15.86 -7.19
C ASP A 93 6.61 15.08 -7.16
N MET A 94 6.63 13.81 -6.74
CA MET A 94 5.40 13.04 -6.52
C MET A 94 4.52 13.66 -5.42
N ALA A 95 5.13 14.12 -4.32
CA ALA A 95 4.40 14.80 -3.26
C ALA A 95 3.73 16.09 -3.75
N LYS A 96 4.41 16.89 -4.60
CA LYS A 96 3.81 18.07 -5.25
C LYS A 96 2.63 17.68 -6.14
N ILE A 97 2.77 16.64 -6.97
CA ILE A 97 1.69 16.15 -7.83
C ILE A 97 0.46 15.75 -6.99
N HIS A 98 0.68 15.03 -5.89
CA HIS A 98 -0.40 14.65 -4.98
C HIS A 98 -1.04 15.85 -4.29
N ALA A 99 -0.25 16.83 -3.85
CA ALA A 99 -0.76 18.07 -3.25
C ALA A 99 -1.67 18.82 -4.24
N ASN A 100 -1.23 19.00 -5.49
CA ASN A 100 -2.04 19.67 -6.53
C ASN A 100 -3.33 18.90 -6.84
N THR A 101 -3.26 17.57 -6.85
CA THR A 101 -4.45 16.71 -7.09
C THR A 101 -5.47 16.84 -5.96
N LEU A 102 -5.01 16.90 -4.71
CA LEU A 102 -5.88 17.10 -3.55
C LEU A 102 -6.50 18.49 -3.51
N GLU A 103 -5.75 19.51 -3.94
CA GLU A 103 -6.26 20.88 -4.07
C GLU A 103 -7.38 20.95 -5.11
N ALA A 104 -7.17 20.41 -6.32
CA ALA A 104 -8.19 20.34 -7.35
C ALA A 104 -9.45 19.58 -6.87
N LEU A 105 -9.28 18.43 -6.21
CA LEU A 105 -10.39 17.67 -5.64
C LEU A 105 -11.19 18.49 -4.61
N ARG A 106 -10.49 19.26 -3.77
CA ARG A 106 -11.12 20.11 -2.76
C ARG A 106 -11.92 21.23 -3.39
N GLU A 107 -11.39 21.87 -4.43
CA GLU A 107 -12.09 22.92 -5.18
C GLU A 107 -13.35 22.38 -5.85
N ASP A 108 -13.24 21.24 -6.55
CA ASP A 108 -14.37 20.55 -7.19
C ASP A 108 -15.45 20.18 -6.18
N HIS A 109 -15.06 19.57 -5.06
CA HIS A 109 -16.00 19.19 -4.00
C HIS A 109 -16.70 20.43 -3.39
N SER A 110 -15.95 21.51 -3.16
CA SER A 110 -16.51 22.77 -2.65
C SER A 110 -17.53 23.36 -3.64
N SER A 111 -17.22 23.36 -4.93
CA SER A 111 -18.10 23.83 -6.00
C SER A 111 -19.38 22.99 -6.09
N GLN A 112 -19.26 21.66 -6.07
CA GLN A 112 -20.40 20.75 -6.08
C GLN A 112 -21.29 20.91 -4.86
N THR A 113 -20.68 21.03 -3.66
CA THR A 113 -21.42 21.25 -2.42
C THR A 113 -22.22 22.55 -2.47
N ALA A 114 -21.60 23.65 -2.93
CA ALA A 114 -22.28 24.93 -3.10
C ALA A 114 -23.43 24.85 -4.12
N SER A 115 -23.24 24.11 -5.21
CA SER A 115 -24.29 23.87 -6.22
C SER A 115 -25.48 23.09 -5.65
N ILE A 116 -25.22 22.03 -4.87
CA ILE A 116 -26.26 21.24 -4.19
C ILE A 116 -27.01 22.11 -3.18
N GLU A 117 -26.30 22.88 -2.36
CA GLU A 117 -26.91 23.79 -1.39
C GLU A 117 -27.82 24.80 -2.09
N HIS A 118 -27.31 25.44 -3.15
CA HIS A 118 -28.05 26.42 -3.93
C HIS A 118 -29.34 25.82 -4.51
N LYS A 119 -29.22 24.66 -5.18
CA LYS A 119 -30.37 23.98 -5.81
C LYS A 119 -31.38 23.48 -4.79
N SER A 120 -30.92 23.01 -3.63
CA SER A 120 -31.80 22.61 -2.52
C SER A 120 -32.58 23.80 -1.99
N ARG A 121 -31.89 24.91 -1.72
CA ARG A 121 -32.51 26.15 -1.25
C ARG A 121 -33.55 26.68 -2.25
N GLU A 122 -33.20 26.72 -3.53
CA GLU A 122 -34.13 27.12 -4.60
C GLU A 122 -35.36 26.20 -4.64
N THR A 123 -35.15 24.88 -4.60
CA THR A 123 -36.23 23.88 -4.63
C THR A 123 -37.22 24.08 -3.47
N PHE A 124 -36.69 24.17 -2.24
CA PHE A 124 -37.55 24.31 -1.06
C PHE A 124 -38.20 25.68 -0.92
N GLN A 125 -37.56 26.76 -1.38
CA GLN A 125 -38.14 28.10 -1.28
C GLN A 125 -39.14 28.42 -2.41
N GLN A 126 -38.89 27.93 -3.63
CA GLN A 126 -39.72 28.25 -4.79
C GLN A 126 -40.83 27.23 -5.04
N PHE A 127 -40.55 25.93 -4.89
CA PHE A 127 -41.45 24.86 -5.35
C PHE A 127 -42.24 24.20 -4.21
N TYR A 128 -41.71 24.22 -2.98
CA TYR A 128 -42.41 23.77 -1.79
C TYR A 128 -42.82 24.97 -0.95
N ARG A 129 -43.87 25.68 -1.37
CA ARG A 129 -44.61 26.55 -0.43
C ARG A 129 -45.48 25.69 0.47
N ASP A 130 -45.67 26.12 1.71
CA ASP A 130 -46.65 25.52 2.60
C ASP A 130 -47.97 25.33 1.83
N TYR A 131 -48.53 24.13 1.92
CA TYR A 131 -49.77 23.78 1.24
C TYR A 131 -50.88 24.62 1.86
N GLU A 132 -51.17 25.77 1.26
CA GLU A 132 -52.39 26.51 1.57
C GLU A 132 -53.57 25.56 1.30
N PRO A 133 -54.43 25.26 2.29
CA PRO A 133 -55.52 24.31 2.12
C PRO A 133 -56.49 24.82 1.05
N SER A 134 -56.30 24.45 -0.21
CA SER A 134 -57.21 24.80 -1.32
C SER A 134 -58.42 23.86 -1.38
N GLY A 135 -58.70 23.14 -0.30
CA GLY A 135 -59.65 22.05 -0.26
C GLY A 135 -61.09 22.53 -0.27
N THR A 136 -61.73 22.51 -1.44
CA THR A 136 -63.14 22.10 -1.51
C THR A 136 -63.19 20.58 -1.27
N THR A 137 -62.93 20.15 -0.04
CA THR A 137 -63.15 18.76 0.35
C THR A 137 -64.64 18.46 0.19
N PRO A 138 -65.06 17.55 -0.70
CA PRO A 138 -66.48 17.25 -0.87
C PRO A 138 -67.04 16.69 0.44
N LEU A 139 -68.04 17.36 0.99
CA LEU A 139 -68.79 16.87 2.14
C LEU A 139 -69.50 15.56 1.75
N LYS A 140 -69.59 14.65 2.72
CA LYS A 140 -70.23 13.34 2.58
C LYS A 140 -71.66 13.51 2.01
N CYS A 141 -71.89 13.06 0.77
CA CYS A 141 -73.24 13.00 0.21
C CYS A 141 -73.98 11.82 0.85
N ASP A 142 -75.06 12.09 1.58
CA ASP A 142 -75.95 11.03 2.04
C ASP A 142 -76.62 10.36 0.82
N PRO A 143 -76.58 9.02 0.70
CA PRO A 143 -77.19 8.35 -0.44
C PRO A 143 -78.72 8.50 -0.38
N ASP A 144 -79.33 8.88 -1.50
CA ASP A 144 -80.78 8.98 -1.67
C ASP A 144 -81.38 7.57 -1.74
N VAL A 145 -81.82 7.04 -0.60
CA VAL A 145 -82.42 5.69 -0.49
C VAL A 145 -83.94 5.80 -0.45
N PRO A 146 -84.69 5.10 -1.33
CA PRO A 146 -86.14 5.18 -1.36
C PRO A 146 -86.81 4.81 -0.03
N SER A 147 -87.83 5.56 0.35
CA SER A 147 -88.57 5.31 1.60
C SER A 147 -89.33 3.98 1.54
N LYS A 148 -89.58 3.37 2.70
CA LYS A 148 -90.43 2.16 2.80
C LYS A 148 -91.80 2.35 2.14
N GLY A 149 -92.39 3.55 2.26
CA GLY A 149 -93.67 3.85 1.60
C GLY A 149 -93.59 3.80 0.08
N THR A 150 -92.48 4.29 -0.49
CA THR A 150 -92.20 4.16 -1.93
C THR A 150 -92.09 2.70 -2.34
N ILE A 151 -91.38 1.88 -1.55
CA ILE A 151 -91.23 0.44 -1.80
C ILE A 151 -92.58 -0.28 -1.69
N ASP A 152 -93.36 0.00 -0.66
CA ASP A 152 -94.66 -0.64 -0.43
C ASP A 152 -95.70 -0.21 -1.47
N SER A 153 -95.62 1.01 -2.02
CA SER A 153 -96.48 1.44 -3.14
C SER A 153 -96.24 0.69 -4.45
N LEU A 154 -95.04 0.11 -4.63
CA LEU A 154 -94.69 -0.70 -5.79
C LEU A 154 -95.04 -2.18 -5.59
N ARG A 155 -95.50 -2.58 -4.41
CA ARG A 155 -95.94 -3.95 -4.17
C ARG A 155 -97.28 -4.18 -4.86
N SER A 156 -97.37 -5.31 -5.55
CA SER A 156 -98.64 -5.79 -6.08
C SER A 156 -99.65 -6.02 -4.94
N LEU A 157 -100.94 -5.90 -5.25
CA LEU A 157 -102.02 -6.26 -4.34
C LEU A 157 -101.86 -7.71 -3.85
N PRO A 158 -102.41 -8.07 -2.67
CA PRO A 158 -102.46 -9.44 -2.20
C PRO A 158 -103.04 -10.38 -3.26
N MET A 159 -102.50 -11.60 -3.33
CA MET A 159 -102.86 -12.59 -4.36
C MET A 159 -104.37 -12.86 -4.39
N GLU A 160 -105.02 -12.82 -3.22
CA GLU A 160 -106.45 -13.01 -3.07
C GLU A 160 -107.25 -11.95 -3.84
N GLN A 161 -106.83 -10.67 -3.75
CA GLN A 161 -107.46 -9.58 -4.49
C GLN A 161 -107.17 -9.67 -5.99
N LEU A 162 -105.94 -10.04 -6.37
CA LEU A 162 -105.59 -10.24 -7.77
C LEU A 162 -106.41 -11.38 -8.41
N VAL A 163 -106.64 -12.47 -7.67
CA VAL A 163 -107.45 -13.61 -8.12
C VAL A 163 -108.92 -13.22 -8.23
N GLU A 164 -109.45 -12.43 -7.29
CA GLU A 164 -110.83 -11.92 -7.34
C GLU A 164 -111.02 -10.98 -8.54
N GLU A 165 -110.16 -9.97 -8.72
CA GLU A 165 -110.19 -9.08 -9.89
C GLU A 165 -110.02 -9.83 -11.20
N PHE A 166 -109.16 -10.86 -11.24
CA PHE A 166 -109.01 -11.68 -12.43
C PHE A 166 -110.30 -12.45 -12.76
N ARG A 167 -110.97 -13.01 -11.75
CA ARG A 167 -112.26 -13.72 -11.93
C ARG A 167 -113.38 -12.77 -12.35
N GLU A 168 -113.47 -11.58 -11.75
CA GLU A 168 -114.48 -10.58 -12.10
C GLU A 168 -114.29 -10.05 -13.53
N ASN A 169 -113.03 -9.85 -13.97
CA ASN A 169 -112.74 -9.34 -15.31
C ASN A 169 -112.67 -10.43 -16.39
N ASN A 170 -112.61 -11.71 -16.03
CA ASN A 170 -112.53 -12.84 -16.97
C ASN A 170 -113.63 -13.88 -16.68
N SER A 171 -114.89 -13.44 -16.63
CA SER A 171 -116.05 -14.34 -16.64
C SER A 171 -116.00 -15.23 -17.89
N TYR A 172 -115.88 -16.53 -17.69
CA TYR A 172 -115.64 -17.53 -18.75
C TYR A 172 -116.90 -17.75 -19.59
N GLU A 173 -117.12 -16.92 -20.61
CA GLU A 173 -118.14 -17.13 -21.63
C GLU A 173 -117.55 -18.01 -22.75
N SER A 174 -117.75 -19.33 -22.60
CA SER A 174 -117.38 -20.37 -23.56
C SER A 174 -117.86 -20.03 -24.98
N SER A 175 -116.96 -19.58 -25.84
CA SER A 175 -117.16 -19.61 -27.29
C SER A 175 -115.88 -20.01 -28.02
N ASN A 176 -116.07 -20.94 -28.95
CA ASN A 176 -115.11 -21.78 -29.65
C ASN A 176 -114.09 -21.04 -30.53
N GLU A 177 -112.95 -21.71 -30.73
CA GLU A 177 -112.15 -21.73 -31.97
C GLU A 177 -111.37 -20.46 -32.38
N LYS A 178 -110.05 -20.42 -32.12
CA LYS A 178 -109.00 -21.03 -32.99
C LYS A 178 -107.60 -20.58 -32.57
N GLU A 179 -106.72 -21.57 -32.43
CA GLU A 179 -105.27 -21.44 -32.33
C GLU A 179 -104.69 -20.63 -33.49
N MET A 180 -103.80 -19.67 -33.18
CA MET A 180 -102.71 -19.31 -34.08
C MET A 180 -101.40 -19.17 -33.31
N LYS A 181 -100.41 -19.91 -33.80
CA LYS A 181 -99.11 -20.27 -33.23
C LYS A 181 -98.19 -19.07 -32.90
N PRO A 182 -97.33 -19.20 -31.88
CA PRO A 182 -96.23 -18.27 -31.67
C PRO A 182 -95.08 -18.53 -32.66
N SER A 183 -94.62 -17.47 -33.32
CA SER A 183 -93.47 -17.47 -34.23
C SER A 183 -92.16 -17.67 -33.45
N LEU A 184 -91.56 -18.84 -33.66
CA LEU A 184 -90.23 -19.25 -33.21
C LEU A 184 -89.14 -18.70 -34.16
N ILE A 185 -88.51 -17.57 -33.81
CA ILE A 185 -87.19 -17.23 -34.37
C ILE A 185 -86.30 -16.72 -33.23
N PRO A 186 -85.29 -17.50 -32.80
CA PRO A 186 -84.23 -17.02 -31.93
C PRO A 186 -83.21 -16.22 -32.76
N ARG A 187 -82.90 -14.97 -32.38
CA ARG A 187 -81.72 -14.26 -32.92
C ARG A 187 -80.52 -14.56 -32.02
N SER A 188 -79.48 -15.14 -32.63
CA SER A 188 -78.20 -15.49 -32.01
C SER A 188 -77.33 -14.27 -31.66
N PRO A 189 -76.37 -14.43 -30.71
CA PRO A 189 -75.71 -13.32 -30.05
C PRO A 189 -74.55 -12.72 -30.87
N PHE A 190 -74.39 -11.40 -30.76
CA PHE A 190 -73.27 -10.65 -31.31
C PHE A 190 -71.95 -10.98 -30.62
N SER A 191 -70.93 -11.06 -31.45
CA SER A 191 -69.55 -11.45 -31.20
C SER A 191 -68.77 -10.46 -30.34
N GLN A 192 -67.70 -11.02 -29.75
CA GLN A 192 -66.63 -10.42 -28.95
C GLN A 192 -66.16 -9.03 -29.39
N LEU A 193 -65.98 -8.14 -28.40
CA LEU A 193 -65.06 -7.00 -28.46
C LEU A 193 -64.02 -7.22 -27.35
N ASN A 194 -62.75 -7.08 -27.75
CA ASN A 194 -61.53 -7.22 -26.94
C ASN A 194 -61.56 -6.42 -25.64
#